data_AF-A0A7S3S7S8-F1
#
_entry.id   AF-A0A7S3S7S8-F1
#
_cell.length_a   1.000
_cell.length_b   1.000
_cell.length_c   1.000
_cell.angle_alpha   90.00
_cell.angle_beta   90.00
_cell.angle_gamma   90.00
#
_symmetry.space_group_name_H-M   'P 1'
#
loop_
_entity.id
_entity.type
_entity.pdbx_description
1 polymer ?
#
loop_
_entity_poly.entity_id
_entity_poly.type
_entity_poly.pdbx_seq_one_letter_code
_entity_poly.pdbx_strand_id
1 'polypeptide(L)'
;LIDREGSLRALCGLADLLYGYCYDVRATEGEPTCESGWTVRMLSTQLSWLDPPASPAEAAGASVRRSLCYPLLRHWLLSLRALDDVCCLLRLGKVATIRALLAARKLLQGGAEYGYLLNRAWLDDTVIWLQRVPA
;
A
#
# COMPACT_ATOMS: atom_id res chain seq x y z
N LEU A 1 -21.30 5.97 -10.41
CA LEU A 1 -20.18 5.20 -10.98
C LEU A 1 -18.99 6.14 -11.01
N ILE A 2 -17.86 5.77 -10.42
CA ILE A 2 -16.65 6.59 -10.47
C ILE A 2 -16.29 6.77 -11.95
N ASP A 3 -15.92 7.98 -12.30
CA ASP A 3 -15.45 8.32 -13.63
C ASP A 3 -14.15 7.57 -13.98
N ARG A 4 -13.75 7.59 -15.25
CA ARG A 4 -12.54 6.88 -15.70
C ARG A 4 -11.29 7.42 -15.01
N GLU A 5 -11.22 8.73 -14.80
CA GLU A 5 -10.08 9.38 -14.14
C GLU A 5 -10.07 9.06 -12.64
N GLY A 6 -11.21 9.13 -11.97
CA GLY A 6 -11.33 8.68 -10.58
C GLY A 6 -10.95 7.20 -10.39
N SER A 7 -11.27 6.34 -11.36
CA SER A 7 -10.89 4.92 -11.31
C SER A 7 -9.37 4.72 -11.47
N LEU A 8 -8.73 5.52 -12.34
CA LEU A 8 -7.27 5.51 -12.48
C LEU A 8 -6.58 5.97 -11.19
N ARG A 9 -7.08 7.05 -10.56
CA ARG A 9 -6.55 7.53 -9.28
C ARG A 9 -6.70 6.50 -8.17
N ALA A 10 -7.84 5.81 -8.10
CA ALA A 10 -8.05 4.72 -7.16
C ALA A 10 -7.05 3.56 -7.36
N LEU A 11 -6.74 3.20 -8.62
CA LEU A 11 -5.71 2.21 -8.93
C LEU A 11 -4.30 2.66 -8.55
N CYS A 12 -3.98 3.95 -8.69
CA CYS A 12 -2.69 4.49 -8.27
C CYS A 12 -2.54 4.46 -6.74
N GLY A 13 -3.59 4.86 -6.02
CA GLY A 13 -3.62 4.75 -4.56
C GLY A 13 -3.55 3.30 -4.07
N LEU A 14 -4.23 2.38 -4.77
CA LEU A 14 -4.11 0.94 -4.51
C LEU A 14 -2.66 0.45 -4.64
N ALA A 15 -1.94 0.85 -5.68
CA ALA A 15 -0.54 0.47 -5.86
C ALA A 15 0.36 1.00 -4.74
N ASP A 16 0.15 2.25 -4.31
CA ASP A 16 0.88 2.89 -3.21
C ASP A 16 0.64 2.17 -1.87
N LEU A 17 -0.60 1.77 -1.57
CA LEU A 17 -0.94 0.96 -0.41
C LEU A 17 -0.26 -0.41 -0.42
N LEU A 18 -0.35 -1.10 -1.55
CA LEU A 18 0.24 -2.43 -1.70
C LEU A 18 1.75 -2.38 -1.57
N TYR A 19 2.40 -1.31 -2.04
CA TYR A 19 3.84 -1.15 -1.91
C TYR A 19 4.27 -1.14 -0.44
N GLY A 20 3.60 -0.34 0.41
CA GLY A 20 3.90 -0.31 1.84
C GLY A 20 3.82 -1.69 2.48
N TYR A 21 2.79 -2.46 2.14
CA TYR A 21 2.62 -3.85 2.62
C TYR A 21 3.70 -4.80 2.08
N CYS A 22 3.97 -4.80 0.77
CA CYS A 22 4.98 -5.68 0.17
C CYS A 22 6.39 -5.39 0.73
N TYR A 23 6.70 -4.11 0.94
CA TYR A 23 7.95 -3.70 1.55
C TYR A 23 8.09 -4.26 2.97
N ASP A 24 7.06 -4.08 3.80
CA ASP A 24 7.05 -4.60 5.17
C ASP A 24 7.22 -6.11 5.21
N VAL A 25 6.47 -6.86 4.38
CA VAL A 25 6.60 -8.32 4.27
C VAL A 25 8.03 -8.73 3.92
N ARG A 26 8.69 -8.04 2.99
CA ARG A 26 10.09 -8.34 2.65
C ARG A 26 11.05 -7.98 3.78
N ALA A 27 10.87 -6.82 4.40
CA ALA A 27 11.75 -6.32 5.45
C ALA A 27 11.67 -7.15 6.74
N THR A 28 10.52 -7.77 6.97
CA THR A 28 10.23 -8.60 8.16
C THR A 28 10.22 -10.10 7.87
N GLU A 29 10.55 -10.49 6.65
CA GLU A 29 10.51 -11.89 6.18
C GLU A 29 9.15 -12.58 6.40
N GLY A 30 8.06 -11.79 6.39
CA GLY A 30 6.69 -12.26 6.56
C GLY A 30 6.19 -12.30 8.01
N GLU A 31 7.02 -11.93 8.99
CA GLU A 31 6.67 -11.90 10.42
C GLU A 31 6.55 -10.46 10.94
N PRO A 32 5.33 -9.88 10.99
CA PRO A 32 5.15 -8.48 11.32
C PRO A 32 5.65 -8.10 12.72
N THR A 33 6.16 -6.88 12.84
CA THR A 33 6.67 -6.30 14.08
C THR A 33 5.77 -5.18 14.59
N CYS A 34 6.09 -4.61 15.75
CA CYS A 34 5.39 -3.40 16.25
C CYS A 34 5.55 -2.19 15.30
N GLU A 35 6.59 -2.18 14.46
CA GLU A 35 6.88 -1.11 13.49
C GLU A 35 6.24 -1.34 12.12
N SER A 36 5.60 -2.50 11.89
CA SER A 36 5.03 -2.83 10.58
C SER A 36 3.90 -1.88 10.18
N GLY A 37 3.01 -1.53 11.12
CA GLY A 37 1.97 -0.53 10.89
C GLY A 37 2.55 0.85 10.52
N TRP A 38 3.61 1.28 11.22
CA TRP A 38 4.31 2.53 10.93
C TRP A 38 4.97 2.49 9.55
N THR A 39 5.63 1.39 9.21
CA THR A 39 6.31 1.20 7.91
C THR A 39 5.33 1.28 6.76
N VAL A 40 4.22 0.51 6.80
CA VAL A 40 3.18 0.55 5.76
C VAL A 40 2.63 1.97 5.60
N ARG A 41 2.32 2.65 6.71
CA ARG A 41 1.82 4.04 6.68
C ARG A 41 2.83 4.99 6.05
N MET A 42 4.08 4.94 6.49
CA MET A 42 5.11 5.89 6.08
C MET A 42 5.54 5.71 4.64
N LEU A 43 5.42 4.52 4.07
CA LEU A 43 5.77 4.29 2.66
C LEU A 43 4.69 4.74 1.70
N SER A 44 3.44 4.76 2.13
CA SER A 44 2.32 5.24 1.33
C SER A 44 2.14 6.77 1.45
N THR A 45 2.08 7.48 0.33
CA THR A 45 1.81 8.93 0.32
C THR A 45 0.38 9.24 0.77
N GLN A 46 -0.60 8.43 0.35
CA GLN A 46 -1.98 8.63 0.76
C GLN A 46 -2.20 8.41 2.27
N LEU A 47 -1.44 7.51 2.89
CA LEU A 47 -1.59 7.24 4.32
C LEU A 47 -0.83 8.24 5.19
N SER A 48 0.36 8.65 4.78
CA SER A 48 1.23 9.52 5.61
C SER A 48 0.98 11.01 5.39
N TRP A 49 0.59 11.42 4.19
CA TRP A 49 0.42 12.84 3.81
C TRP A 49 -0.96 13.16 3.23
N LEU A 50 -1.89 12.19 3.20
CA LEU A 50 -3.24 12.35 2.63
C LEU A 50 -3.20 12.82 1.16
N ASP A 51 -2.13 12.44 0.45
CA ASP A 51 -1.84 12.86 -0.91
C ASP A 51 -1.82 11.63 -1.85
N PRO A 52 -2.97 11.24 -2.41
CA PRO A 52 -3.05 10.09 -3.29
C PRO A 52 -2.36 10.37 -4.63
N PRO A 53 -1.52 9.43 -5.13
CA PRO A 53 -0.77 9.66 -6.36
C PRO A 53 -1.71 9.76 -7.57
N ALA A 54 -1.41 10.69 -8.48
CA ALA A 54 -2.21 10.93 -9.68
C ALA A 54 -1.83 10.00 -10.85
N SER A 55 -0.64 9.40 -10.80
CA SER A 55 -0.16 8.48 -11.84
C SER A 55 0.59 7.26 -11.28
N PRO A 56 0.69 6.15 -12.03
CA PRO A 56 1.46 4.97 -11.59
C PRO A 56 2.95 5.27 -11.41
N ALA A 57 3.52 6.13 -12.26
CA ALA A 57 4.92 6.54 -12.16
C ALA A 57 5.17 7.37 -10.90
N GLU A 58 4.22 8.24 -10.53
CA GLU A 58 4.26 8.97 -9.28
C GLU A 58 4.11 8.04 -8.07
N ALA A 59 3.16 7.11 -8.10
CA ALA A 59 2.98 6.11 -7.04
C ALA A 59 4.28 5.33 -6.79
N ALA A 60 4.87 4.74 -7.85
CA ALA A 60 6.10 3.98 -7.76
C ALA A 60 7.29 4.85 -7.34
N GLY A 61 7.46 6.03 -7.95
CA GLY A 61 8.56 6.94 -7.67
C GLY A 61 8.51 7.51 -6.25
N ALA A 62 7.31 7.85 -5.75
CA ALA A 62 7.13 8.29 -4.37
C ALA A 62 7.42 7.13 -3.41
N SER A 63 6.74 5.99 -3.55
CA SER A 63 6.95 4.78 -2.75
C SER A 63 8.44 4.38 -2.62
N VAL A 64 9.17 4.33 -3.75
CA VAL A 64 10.60 4.00 -3.76
C VAL A 64 11.42 5.06 -3.02
N ARG A 65 11.27 6.35 -3.36
CA ARG A 65 11.99 7.43 -2.66
C ARG A 65 11.76 7.38 -1.16
N ARG A 66 10.52 7.16 -0.73
CA ARG A 66 10.14 7.06 0.68
C ARG A 66 10.80 5.86 1.37
N SER A 67 10.88 4.71 0.70
CA SER A 67 11.58 3.54 1.25
C SER A 67 13.09 3.70 1.41
N LEU A 68 13.69 4.67 0.73
CA LEU A 68 15.10 5.01 0.89
C LEU A 68 15.33 6.10 1.96
N CYS A 69 14.26 6.71 2.49
CA CYS A 69 14.34 7.80 3.45
C CYS A 69 13.86 7.42 4.85
N TYR A 70 12.73 6.72 4.97
CA TYR A 70 12.04 6.52 6.25
C TYR A 70 12.39 5.21 6.99
N PRO A 71 12.23 4.02 6.40
CA PRO A 71 12.33 2.77 7.15
C PRO A 71 13.77 2.47 7.62
N LEU A 72 13.91 1.45 8.47
CA LEU A 72 15.20 0.96 8.97
C LEU A 72 16.12 0.51 7.83
N LEU A 73 15.61 -0.36 6.96
CA LEU A 73 16.29 -0.78 5.75
C LEU A 73 16.08 0.28 4.68
N ARG A 74 17.14 0.83 4.07
CA ARG A 74 17.05 1.86 3.00
C ARG A 74 17.88 1.41 1.81
N HIS A 75 17.38 0.38 1.13
CA HIS A 75 18.17 -0.36 0.15
C HIS A 75 17.47 -0.39 -1.21
N TRP A 76 18.15 0.11 -2.24
CA TRP A 76 17.58 0.25 -3.59
C TRP A 76 16.99 -1.04 -4.16
N LEU A 77 17.73 -2.15 -4.09
CA LEU A 77 17.25 -3.41 -4.65
C LEU A 77 16.05 -3.97 -3.87
N LEU A 78 15.97 -3.71 -2.55
CA LEU A 78 14.82 -4.11 -1.75
C LEU A 78 13.57 -3.31 -2.19
N SER A 79 13.72 -2.00 -2.38
CA SER A 79 12.66 -1.13 -2.88
C SER A 79 12.14 -1.55 -4.25
N LEU A 80 13.04 -1.86 -5.20
CA LEU A 80 12.64 -2.35 -6.52
C LEU A 80 11.94 -3.70 -6.43
N ARG A 81 12.42 -4.59 -5.55
CA ARG A 81 11.80 -5.89 -5.38
C ARG A 81 10.40 -5.81 -4.73
N ALA A 82 10.17 -4.82 -3.88
CA ALA A 82 8.83 -4.54 -3.36
C ALA A 82 7.88 -4.05 -4.49
N LEU A 83 8.38 -3.28 -5.47
CA LEU A 83 7.57 -2.94 -6.66
C LEU A 83 7.22 -4.17 -7.50
N ASP A 84 8.17 -5.08 -7.72
CA ASP A 84 7.91 -6.34 -8.44
C ASP A 84 6.77 -7.13 -7.78
N ASP A 85 6.75 -7.19 -6.44
CA ASP A 85 5.71 -7.88 -5.69
C ASP A 85 4.34 -7.25 -5.86
N VAL A 86 4.27 -5.91 -5.88
CA VAL A 86 3.02 -5.19 -6.18
C VAL A 86 2.51 -5.59 -7.56
N CYS A 87 3.38 -5.61 -8.57
CA CYS A 87 3.01 -6.08 -9.91
C CYS A 87 2.55 -7.54 -9.91
N CYS A 88 3.21 -8.41 -9.14
CA CYS A 88 2.82 -9.81 -8.99
C CYS A 88 1.43 -9.96 -8.34
N LEU A 89 1.16 -9.24 -7.24
CA LEU A 89 -0.15 -9.26 -6.58
C LEU A 89 -1.27 -8.79 -7.52
N LEU A 90 -1.04 -7.71 -8.25
CA LEU A 90 -2.02 -7.19 -9.21
C LEU A 90 -2.28 -8.19 -10.35
N ARG A 91 -1.27 -8.90 -10.83
CA ARG A 91 -1.41 -9.96 -11.86
C ARG A 91 -2.11 -11.21 -11.33
N LEU A 92 -1.92 -11.57 -10.07
CA LEU A 92 -2.65 -12.68 -9.41
C LEU A 92 -4.15 -12.39 -9.32
N GLY A 93 -4.53 -11.11 -9.38
CA GLY A 93 -5.90 -10.66 -9.51
C GLY A 93 -6.55 -10.29 -8.19
N LYS A 94 -7.83 -9.93 -8.29
CA LYS A 94 -8.60 -9.26 -7.23
C LYS A 94 -8.52 -9.94 -5.85
N VAL A 95 -8.63 -11.27 -5.80
CA VAL A 95 -8.66 -12.01 -4.52
C VAL A 95 -7.33 -11.88 -3.78
N ALA A 96 -6.19 -12.00 -4.47
CA ALA A 96 -4.87 -11.85 -3.87
C ALA A 96 -4.65 -10.42 -3.37
N THR A 97 -5.04 -9.43 -4.18
CA THR A 97 -4.96 -8.02 -3.83
C THR A 97 -5.78 -7.68 -2.59
N ILE A 98 -7.04 -8.16 -2.51
CA ILE A 98 -7.89 -7.93 -1.33
C ILE A 98 -7.27 -8.56 -0.07
N ARG A 99 -6.71 -9.77 -0.17
CA ARG A 99 -6.05 -10.41 0.98
C ARG A 99 -4.86 -9.59 1.48
N ALA A 100 -4.04 -9.06 0.57
CA ALA A 100 -2.93 -8.18 0.92
C ALA A 100 -3.41 -6.89 1.61
N LEU A 101 -4.47 -6.25 1.09
CA LEU A 101 -5.07 -5.07 1.71
C LEU A 101 -5.64 -5.34 3.11
N LEU A 102 -6.30 -6.48 3.30
CA LEU A 102 -6.82 -6.87 4.62
C LEU A 102 -5.68 -7.15 5.61
N ALA A 103 -4.57 -7.71 5.15
CA ALA A 103 -3.37 -7.87 5.97
C ALA A 103 -2.79 -6.50 6.35
N ALA A 104 -2.61 -5.59 5.39
CA ALA A 104 -2.16 -4.21 5.63
C ALA A 104 -3.08 -3.46 6.63
N ARG A 105 -4.40 -3.63 6.48
CA ARG A 105 -5.41 -3.08 7.40
C ARG A 105 -5.19 -3.57 8.82
N LYS A 106 -4.91 -4.87 9.01
CA LYS A 106 -4.65 -5.46 10.32
C LYS A 106 -3.37 -4.88 10.95
N LEU A 107 -2.31 -4.68 10.14
CA LEU A 107 -1.07 -4.05 10.60
C LEU A 107 -1.30 -2.62 11.11
N LEU A 108 -2.06 -1.82 10.36
CA LEU A 108 -2.42 -0.46 10.76
C LEU A 108 -3.32 -0.41 12.00
N GLN A 109 -4.17 -1.43 12.20
CA GLN A 109 -5.02 -1.50 13.39
C GLN A 109 -4.24 -1.89 14.65
N GLY A 110 -3.23 -2.75 14.52
CA GLY A 110 -2.39 -3.20 15.64
C GLY A 110 -1.23 -2.28 15.99
N GLY A 111 -0.92 -1.30 15.14
CA GLY A 111 0.14 -0.32 15.37
C GLY A 111 -0.20 0.64 16.52
N ALA A 112 0.84 1.21 17.14
CA ALA A 112 0.71 2.12 18.30
C ALA A 112 0.06 3.48 17.97
N GLU A 113 -0.08 3.81 16.69
CA GLU A 113 -0.58 5.11 16.22
C GLU A 113 -1.99 4.96 15.62
N TYR A 114 -2.70 6.08 15.39
CA TYR A 114 -4.11 6.17 14.94
C TYR A 114 -4.44 5.52 13.57
N GLY A 115 -3.80 4.42 13.18
CA GLY A 115 -3.98 3.70 11.92
C GLY A 115 -5.39 3.17 11.70
N TYR A 116 -6.20 2.99 12.75
CA TYR A 116 -7.63 2.69 12.59
C TYR A 116 -8.41 3.82 11.88
N LEU A 117 -8.00 5.08 12.05
CA LEU A 117 -8.60 6.22 11.33
C LEU A 117 -8.25 6.16 9.85
N LEU A 118 -6.99 5.82 9.54
CA LEU A 118 -6.52 5.66 8.17
C LEU A 118 -7.15 4.45 7.47
N ASN A 119 -7.38 3.37 8.22
CA ASN A 119 -8.15 2.22 7.73
C ASN A 119 -9.54 2.66 7.28
N ARG A 120 -10.24 3.43 8.13
CA ARG A 120 -11.57 3.94 7.83
C ARG A 120 -11.59 4.95 6.69
N ALA A 121 -10.56 5.79 6.59
CA ALA A 121 -10.46 6.84 5.58
C ALA A 121 -10.09 6.31 4.19
N TRP A 122 -9.27 5.26 4.10
CA TRP A 122 -8.70 4.80 2.83
C TRP A 122 -8.89 3.30 2.57
N LEU A 123 -8.49 2.41 3.49
CA LEU A 123 -8.47 0.97 3.20
C LEU A 123 -9.86 0.35 3.10
N ASP A 124 -10.79 0.71 3.97
CA ASP A 124 -12.14 0.15 3.98
C ASP A 124 -12.86 0.43 2.65
N ASP A 125 -12.82 1.68 2.19
CA ASP A 125 -13.41 2.08 0.92
C ASP A 125 -12.68 1.49 -0.29
N THR A 126 -11.34 1.37 -0.24
CA THR A 126 -10.55 0.73 -1.30
C THR A 126 -10.92 -0.74 -1.47
N VAL A 127 -11.08 -1.48 -0.36
CA VAL A 127 -11.49 -2.90 -0.38
C VAL A 127 -12.92 -3.05 -0.93
N ILE A 128 -13.85 -2.22 -0.47
CA ILE A 128 -15.25 -2.24 -0.94
C ILE A 128 -15.32 -1.90 -2.42
N TRP A 129 -14.58 -0.89 -2.87
CA TRP A 129 -14.50 -0.50 -4.26
C TRP A 129 -13.97 -1.67 -5.11
N LEU A 130 -12.84 -2.27 -4.72
CA LEU A 130 -12.21 -3.35 -5.45
C LEU A 130 -13.14 -4.57 -5.59
N GLN A 131 -13.93 -4.89 -4.56
CA GLN A 131 -14.94 -5.96 -4.64
C GLN A 131 -15.99 -5.72 -5.73
N ARG A 132 -16.41 -4.46 -5.93
CA ARG A 132 -17.42 -4.04 -6.91
C ARG A 132 -16.89 -3.93 -8.33
N VAL A 133 -15.58 -3.81 -8.52
CA VAL A 133 -14.97 -3.81 -9.86
C VAL A 133 -15.22 -5.18 -10.53
N PRO A 134 -15.77 -5.20 -11.76
CA PRO A 134 -15.96 -6.45 -12.51
C PRO A 134 -14.63 -7.17 -12.72
N ALA A 135 -14.69 -8.50 -12.84
CA ALA A 135 -13.51 -9.34 -13.02
C ALA A 135 -12.85 -9.14 -14.38
#